data_AF-A0A8B4GH77-F1
#
_entry.id   AF-A0A8B4GH77-F1
#
_cell.length_a   1.000
_cell.length_b   1.000
_cell.length_c   1.000
_cell.angle_alpha   90.00
_cell.angle_beta   90.00
_cell.angle_gamma   90.00
#
_symmetry.space_group_name_H-M   'P 1'
#
loop_
_entity.id
_entity.type
_entity.pdbx_description
1 polymer ?
#
loop_
_entity_poly.entity_id
_entity_poly.type
_entity_poly.pdbx_seq_one_letter_code
_entity_poly.pdbx_strand_id
1 'polypeptide(L)'
;MITMINACGGRRTVVSAIFLLSVMSLSGCVGGSKTNLNSVKKLSQNNPNDKSDEQRIALCQQRVNSLKNINPQSYQKRIAYFNGLLSNASGYAGVRGNVDESTRKAIDALYQYKTEKFCADVEHELMSDLSNRVENL
;
A
#
# COMPACT_ATOMS: atom_id res chain seq x y z
N MET A 1 8.06 44.34 9.26
CA MET A 1 8.66 43.65 10.42
C MET A 1 7.57 43.55 11.48
N ILE A 2 7.21 42.33 11.90
CA ILE A 2 6.34 41.98 13.05
C ILE A 2 4.93 42.62 13.06
N THR A 3 3.93 41.82 12.67
CA THR A 3 2.56 41.92 13.19
C THR A 3 2.40 40.96 14.36
N MET A 4 2.10 41.47 15.55
CA MET A 4 1.63 40.69 16.70
C MET A 4 0.16 40.98 16.92
N ILE A 5 -0.68 39.96 16.78
CA ILE A 5 -2.10 39.98 17.14
C ILE A 5 -2.21 38.91 18.24
N ASN A 6 -2.00 39.31 19.49
CA ASN A 6 -3.04 39.70 20.45
C ASN A 6 -3.88 38.50 20.95
N ALA A 7 -3.99 38.39 22.27
CA ALA A 7 -4.50 37.23 22.98
C ALA A 7 -6.00 37.32 23.32
N CYS A 8 -6.45 36.38 24.16
CA CYS A 8 -7.73 36.35 24.87
C CYS A 8 -9.00 35.96 24.06
N GLY A 9 -9.26 34.64 24.04
CA GLY A 9 -10.28 34.03 24.91
C GLY A 9 -11.78 34.28 24.62
N GLY A 10 -12.58 33.22 24.65
CA GLY A 10 -14.03 33.33 24.70
C GLY A 10 -14.80 32.08 24.25
N ARG A 11 -15.15 31.19 25.18
CA ARG A 11 -16.28 30.27 24.98
C ARG A 11 -17.57 31.11 24.92
N ARG A 12 -18.35 31.00 23.84
CA ARG A 12 -19.80 31.29 23.90
C ARG A 12 -20.57 30.57 22.80
N THR A 13 -21.42 29.65 23.23
CA THR A 13 -22.50 29.04 22.44
C THR A 13 -23.55 30.08 22.09
N VAL A 14 -23.91 30.19 20.81
CA VAL A 14 -25.20 30.74 20.37
C VAL A 14 -25.78 29.85 19.28
N VAL A 15 -27.06 29.53 19.42
CA VAL A 15 -27.84 28.62 18.56
C VAL A 15 -28.30 29.33 17.29
N SER A 16 -28.30 28.64 16.15
CA SER A 16 -29.21 28.97 15.04
C SER A 16 -29.59 27.73 14.21
N ALA A 17 -30.85 27.69 13.80
CA ALA A 17 -31.51 26.64 13.02
C ALA A 17 -32.72 27.29 12.30
N ILE A 18 -33.49 26.66 11.41
CA ILE A 18 -33.76 25.24 11.10
C ILE A 18 -33.71 25.06 9.57
N PHE A 19 -33.27 23.90 9.05
CA PHE A 19 -33.81 23.24 7.83
C PHE A 19 -33.12 21.88 7.62
N LEU A 20 -33.62 20.76 8.17
CA LEU A 20 -34.75 19.92 7.72
C LEU A 20 -34.55 19.16 6.41
N LEU A 21 -34.51 17.82 6.57
CA LEU A 21 -35.04 16.77 5.66
C LEU A 21 -34.43 16.62 4.25
N SER A 22 -33.53 15.64 4.14
CA SER A 22 -33.70 14.59 3.12
C SER A 22 -33.39 13.22 3.73
N VAL A 23 -34.21 12.22 3.41
CA VAL A 23 -34.27 10.92 4.09
C VAL A 23 -33.84 9.81 3.12
N MET A 24 -33.04 8.87 3.63
CA MET A 24 -32.78 7.50 3.14
C MET A 24 -32.93 7.19 1.64
N SER A 25 -31.87 6.65 1.05
CA SER A 25 -31.98 5.50 0.14
C SER A 25 -30.75 4.61 0.25
N LEU A 26 -30.79 3.59 1.13
CA LEU A 26 -29.86 2.46 1.05
C LEU A 26 -30.34 1.54 -0.08
N SER A 27 -29.74 1.66 -1.26
CA SER A 27 -29.97 0.73 -2.36
C SER A 27 -29.21 -0.58 -2.13
N GLY A 28 -29.79 -1.48 -1.32
CA GLY A 28 -29.33 -2.86 -1.22
C GLY A 28 -29.71 -3.65 -2.47
N CYS A 29 -28.73 -4.29 -3.13
CA CYS A 29 -28.97 -5.13 -4.30
C CYS A 29 -28.69 -6.61 -3.95
N VAL A 30 -29.72 -7.45 -3.95
CA VAL A 30 -29.62 -8.90 -3.69
C VAL A 30 -29.77 -9.69 -4.99
N GLY A 31 -28.66 -9.83 -5.71
CA GLY A 31 -28.60 -10.49 -7.03
C GLY A 31 -28.61 -12.03 -6.96
N GLY A 32 -29.69 -12.63 -6.47
CA GLY A 32 -29.87 -14.09 -6.47
C GLY A 32 -30.44 -14.62 -7.79
N SER A 33 -29.60 -14.86 -8.81
CA SER A 33 -30.04 -15.43 -10.09
C SER A 33 -29.52 -16.86 -10.29
N LYS A 34 -30.41 -17.78 -10.64
CA LYS A 34 -30.08 -19.19 -10.92
C LYS A 34 -29.56 -19.33 -12.35
N THR A 35 -28.26 -19.58 -12.52
CA THR A 35 -27.67 -19.83 -13.84
C THR A 35 -27.93 -21.27 -14.32
N ASN A 36 -28.49 -21.36 -15.52
CA ASN A 36 -28.66 -22.60 -16.27
C ASN A 36 -27.28 -23.16 -16.68
N LEU A 37 -27.13 -24.48 -16.63
CA LEU A 37 -25.90 -25.19 -16.96
C LEU A 37 -25.65 -25.18 -18.48
N ASN A 38 -24.66 -24.42 -18.95
CA ASN A 38 -24.08 -24.60 -20.28
C ASN A 38 -22.56 -24.44 -20.25
N SER A 39 -21.85 -25.39 -20.86
CA SER A 39 -20.39 -25.54 -20.77
C SER A 39 -19.63 -24.37 -21.38
N VAL A 40 -19.03 -23.53 -20.54
CA VAL A 40 -17.86 -22.72 -20.93
C VAL A 40 -16.61 -23.29 -20.26
N LYS A 41 -15.68 -23.67 -21.13
CA LYS A 41 -14.32 -24.16 -20.84
C LYS A 41 -13.70 -23.41 -19.65
N LYS A 42 -13.37 -24.15 -18.58
CA LYS A 42 -12.79 -23.63 -17.33
C LYS A 42 -11.34 -23.16 -17.54
N LEU A 43 -11.14 -22.05 -18.25
CA LEU A 43 -9.90 -21.29 -18.16
C LEU A 43 -9.83 -20.68 -16.75
N SER A 44 -8.89 -21.19 -15.97
CA SER A 44 -8.26 -20.56 -14.80
C SER A 44 -8.89 -19.24 -14.33
N GLN A 45 -9.90 -19.34 -13.47
CA GLN A 45 -10.27 -18.24 -12.58
C GLN A 45 -9.29 -18.22 -11.40
N ASN A 46 -8.01 -18.04 -11.70
CA ASN A 46 -7.02 -17.68 -10.69
C ASN A 46 -7.31 -16.25 -10.25
N ASN A 47 -7.55 -16.07 -8.95
CA ASN A 47 -7.66 -14.76 -8.35
C ASN A 47 -6.28 -14.07 -8.52
N PRO A 48 -6.17 -12.92 -9.23
CA PRO A 48 -4.85 -12.35 -9.59
C PRO A 48 -4.01 -11.87 -8.39
N ASN A 49 -4.58 -11.92 -7.18
CA ASN A 49 -3.98 -11.58 -5.90
C ASN A 49 -3.31 -12.74 -5.15
N ASP A 50 -3.56 -14.02 -5.48
CA ASP A 50 -2.89 -15.15 -4.82
C ASP A 50 -1.48 -15.40 -5.38
N LYS A 51 -0.63 -14.36 -5.32
CA LYS A 51 0.83 -14.53 -5.46
C LYS A 51 1.42 -14.76 -4.08
N SER A 52 2.30 -15.76 -3.95
CA SER A 52 3.02 -15.97 -2.69
C SER A 52 3.90 -14.76 -2.37
N ASP A 53 4.26 -14.55 -1.11
CA ASP A 53 5.08 -13.42 -0.72
C ASP A 53 6.46 -13.46 -1.40
N GLU A 54 7.01 -14.64 -1.67
CA GLU A 54 8.23 -14.82 -2.46
C GLU A 54 8.06 -14.28 -3.88
N GLN A 55 6.92 -14.53 -4.54
CA GLN A 55 6.64 -14.01 -5.87
C GLN A 55 6.47 -12.48 -5.87
N ARG A 56 5.84 -11.93 -4.82
CA ARG A 56 5.66 -10.47 -4.64
C ARG A 56 7.02 -9.79 -4.41
N ILE A 57 7.88 -10.38 -3.58
CA ILE A 57 9.25 -9.91 -3.31
C ILE A 57 10.14 -10.03 -4.55
N ALA A 58 10.06 -11.12 -5.32
CA ALA A 58 10.83 -11.29 -6.56
C ALA A 58 10.44 -10.25 -7.63
N LEU A 59 9.14 -10.00 -7.82
CA LEU A 59 8.66 -8.94 -8.72
C LEU A 59 9.12 -7.54 -8.26
N CYS A 60 9.10 -7.30 -6.94
CA CYS A 60 9.61 -6.07 -6.35
C CYS A 60 11.12 -5.89 -6.61
N GLN A 61 11.92 -6.93 -6.43
CA GLN A 61 13.35 -6.93 -6.73
C GLN A 61 13.62 -6.64 -8.22
N GLN A 62 12.83 -7.24 -9.12
CA GLN A 62 12.91 -6.95 -10.56
C GLN A 62 12.69 -5.46 -10.84
N ARG A 63 11.65 -4.84 -10.24
CA ARG A 63 11.36 -3.41 -10.40
C ARG A 63 12.48 -2.52 -9.86
N VAL A 64 13.04 -2.83 -8.69
CA VAL A 64 14.23 -2.13 -8.16
C VAL A 64 15.37 -2.23 -9.18
N ASN A 65 15.65 -3.42 -9.71
CA ASN A 65 16.73 -3.63 -10.68
C ASN A 65 16.50 -2.88 -12.00
N SER A 66 15.26 -2.70 -12.46
CA SER A 66 14.94 -1.88 -13.64
C SER A 66 15.40 -0.42 -13.50
N LEU A 67 15.34 0.14 -12.28
CA LEU A 67 15.83 1.50 -12.01
C LEU A 67 17.33 1.66 -12.32
N LYS A 68 18.14 0.59 -12.34
CA LYS A 68 19.58 0.67 -12.65
C LYS A 68 19.87 1.37 -13.98
N ASN A 69 18.99 1.18 -14.98
CA ASN A 69 19.13 1.79 -16.32
C ASN A 69 18.18 2.99 -16.53
N ILE A 70 17.17 3.14 -15.65
CA ILE A 70 16.11 4.16 -15.76
C ILE A 70 16.45 5.40 -14.92
N ASN A 71 16.84 5.18 -13.66
CA ASN A 71 17.21 6.21 -12.68
C ASN A 71 18.31 5.66 -11.76
N PRO A 72 19.59 5.70 -12.19
CA PRO A 72 20.70 5.10 -11.45
C PRO A 72 20.87 5.67 -10.04
N GLN A 73 20.54 6.95 -9.82
CA GLN A 73 20.62 7.60 -8.51
C GLN A 73 19.59 7.01 -7.54
N SER A 74 18.36 6.77 -7.99
CA SER A 74 17.33 6.17 -7.15
C SER A 74 17.58 4.68 -6.92
N TYR A 75 18.06 3.96 -7.94
CA TYR A 75 18.48 2.56 -7.81
C TYR A 75 19.43 2.34 -6.62
N GLN A 76 20.50 3.13 -6.50
CA GLN A 76 21.47 2.98 -5.41
C GLN A 76 20.83 3.09 -4.02
N LYS A 77 19.89 4.03 -3.83
CA LYS A 77 19.16 4.20 -2.57
C LYS A 77 18.22 3.02 -2.30
N ARG A 78 17.46 2.60 -3.32
CA ARG A 78 16.41 1.59 -3.20
C ARG A 78 16.95 0.17 -3.06
N ILE A 79 18.02 -0.20 -3.77
CA ILE A 79 18.64 -1.52 -3.61
C ILE A 79 19.31 -1.68 -2.24
N ALA A 80 19.94 -0.63 -1.72
CA ALA A 80 20.52 -0.63 -0.38
C ALA A 80 19.42 -0.82 0.70
N TYR A 81 18.30 -0.11 0.57
CA TYR A 81 17.16 -0.26 1.49
C TYR A 81 16.50 -1.65 1.39
N PHE A 82 16.30 -2.18 0.18
CA PHE A 82 15.72 -3.51 -0.05
C PHE A 82 16.59 -4.62 0.57
N ASN A 83 17.90 -4.58 0.35
CA ASN A 83 18.85 -5.50 0.97
C ASN A 83 18.86 -5.34 2.51
N GLY A 84 18.69 -4.12 3.01
CA GLY A 84 18.53 -3.83 4.43
C GLY A 84 17.26 -4.45 5.03
N LEU A 85 16.11 -4.39 4.34
CA LEU A 85 14.89 -5.09 4.77
C LEU A 85 15.13 -6.59 4.88
N LEU A 86 15.64 -7.23 3.82
CA LEU A 86 15.91 -8.67 3.78
C LEU A 86 16.91 -9.13 4.86
N SER A 87 17.97 -8.36 5.09
CA SER A 87 18.95 -8.64 6.15
C SER A 87 18.32 -8.58 7.55
N ASN A 88 17.52 -7.54 7.82
CA ASN A 88 16.78 -7.42 9.09
C ASN A 88 15.74 -8.54 9.26
N ALA A 89 15.11 -9.01 8.19
CA ALA A 89 14.20 -10.14 8.21
C ALA A 89 14.90 -11.42 8.65
N SER A 90 16.09 -11.68 8.10
CA SER A 90 16.94 -12.83 8.46
C SER A 90 17.39 -12.76 9.93
N GLY A 91 17.84 -11.58 10.38
CA GLY A 91 18.22 -11.37 11.78
C GLY A 91 17.06 -11.61 12.76
N TYR A 92 15.87 -11.11 12.44
CA TYR A 92 14.66 -11.36 13.23
C TYR A 92 14.24 -12.85 13.19
N ALA A 93 14.31 -13.50 12.03
CA ALA A 93 13.97 -14.93 11.90
C ALA A 93 14.80 -15.82 12.84
N GLY A 94 16.07 -15.47 13.08
CA GLY A 94 16.94 -16.15 14.05
C GLY A 94 16.51 -16.04 15.52
N VAL A 95 15.73 -15.03 15.89
CA VAL A 95 15.21 -14.83 17.27
C VAL A 95 13.69 -15.00 17.40
N ARG A 96 12.96 -15.13 16.28
CA ARG A 96 11.49 -15.20 16.21
C ARG A 96 10.87 -16.34 17.04
N GLY A 97 11.61 -17.43 17.27
CA GLY A 97 11.19 -18.52 18.16
C GLY A 97 11.32 -18.21 19.66
N ASN A 98 12.15 -17.23 20.03
CA ASN A 98 12.52 -16.90 21.41
C ASN A 98 11.74 -15.68 21.96
N VAL A 99 10.83 -15.11 21.19
CA VAL A 99 9.96 -14.00 21.59
C VAL A 99 8.52 -14.48 21.81
N ASP A 100 7.78 -13.76 22.66
CA ASP A 100 6.37 -14.06 22.92
C ASP A 100 5.51 -13.89 21.67
N GLU A 101 4.30 -14.47 21.69
CA GLU A 101 3.40 -14.45 20.54
C GLU A 101 2.92 -13.05 20.15
N SER A 102 2.75 -12.13 21.10
CA SER A 102 2.29 -10.77 20.81
C SER A 102 3.37 -9.96 20.11
N THR A 103 4.61 -10.03 20.61
CA THR A 103 5.80 -9.46 19.95
C THR A 103 5.99 -10.05 18.57
N ARG A 104 5.91 -11.38 18.42
CA ARG A 104 6.04 -12.07 17.13
C ARG A 104 5.04 -11.54 16.11
N LYS A 105 3.74 -11.52 16.45
CA LYS A 105 2.68 -11.02 15.55
C LYS A 105 2.89 -9.55 15.16
N ALA A 106 3.30 -8.70 16.11
CA ALA A 106 3.53 -7.28 15.85
C ALA A 106 4.71 -7.05 14.88
N ILE A 107 5.83 -7.77 15.06
CA ILE A 107 7.01 -7.64 14.19
C ILE A 107 6.77 -8.29 12.82
N ASP A 108 6.09 -9.45 12.77
CA ASP A 108 5.69 -10.09 11.51
C ASP A 108 4.85 -9.12 10.64
N ALA A 109 3.81 -8.51 11.22
CA ALA A 109 2.94 -7.55 10.54
C ALA A 109 3.69 -6.27 10.13
N LEU A 110 4.59 -5.76 10.98
CA LEU A 110 5.42 -4.60 10.66
C LEU A 110 6.37 -4.89 9.49
N TYR A 111 6.94 -6.09 9.42
CA TYR A 111 7.81 -6.50 8.32
C TYR A 111 7.04 -6.62 7.00
N GLN A 112 5.87 -7.25 7.03
CA GLN A 112 4.97 -7.32 5.87
C GLN A 112 4.64 -5.90 5.37
N TYR A 113 4.12 -5.03 6.24
CA TYR A 113 3.78 -3.65 5.89
C TYR A 113 4.96 -2.87 5.28
N LYS A 114 6.15 -2.94 5.88
CA LYS A 114 7.34 -2.24 5.36
C LYS A 114 7.74 -2.74 3.98
N THR A 115 7.67 -4.05 3.76
CA THR A 115 8.01 -4.67 2.48
C THR A 115 7.01 -4.26 1.40
N GLU A 116 5.71 -4.40 1.68
CA GLU A 116 4.63 -4.03 0.75
C GLU A 116 4.67 -2.55 0.39
N LYS A 117 4.80 -1.66 1.38
CA LYS A 117 4.91 -0.21 1.17
C LYS A 117 6.12 0.13 0.29
N PHE A 118 7.30 -0.41 0.61
CA PHE A 118 8.50 -0.18 -0.19
C PHE A 118 8.32 -0.63 -1.63
N CYS A 119 7.71 -1.79 -1.85
CA CYS A 119 7.49 -2.32 -3.20
C CYS A 119 6.49 -1.49 -4.02
N ALA A 120 5.47 -0.91 -3.37
CA ALA A 120 4.58 0.09 -3.98
C ALA A 120 5.30 1.41 -4.27
N ASP A 121 6.13 1.92 -3.33
CA ASP A 121 6.92 3.14 -3.51
C ASP A 121 7.95 3.00 -4.66
N VAL A 122 8.44 1.78 -4.95
CA VAL A 122 9.32 1.46 -6.09
C VAL A 122 8.52 1.37 -7.39
N GLU A 123 7.36 0.70 -7.38
CA GLU A 123 6.50 0.57 -8.55
C GLU A 123 6.03 1.94 -9.06
N HIS A 124 5.59 2.82 -8.16
CA HIS A 124 5.15 4.16 -8.51
C HIS A 124 6.27 5.00 -9.14
N GLU A 125 7.48 4.99 -8.56
CA GLU A 125 8.62 5.71 -9.14
C GLU A 125 9.02 5.14 -10.50
N LEU A 126 9.12 3.82 -10.63
CA LEU A 126 9.47 3.18 -11.90
C LEU A 126 8.50 3.56 -13.01
N MET A 127 7.19 3.61 -12.72
CA MET A 127 6.18 4.05 -13.67
C MET A 127 6.32 5.54 -14.00
N SER A 128 6.56 6.40 -13.00
CA SER A 128 6.78 7.83 -13.22
C SER A 128 8.01 8.10 -14.09
N ASP A 129 9.14 7.44 -13.82
CA ASP A 129 10.37 7.59 -14.60
C ASP A 129 10.25 7.02 -16.02
N LEU A 130 9.43 5.97 -16.21
CA LEU A 130 9.10 5.45 -17.54
C LEU A 130 8.19 6.39 -18.33
N SER A 131 7.13 6.93 -17.73
CA SER A 131 6.26 7.94 -18.38
C SER A 131 7.06 9.17 -18.78
N ASN A 132 7.86 9.73 -17.87
CA ASN A 132 8.76 10.85 -18.16
C ASN A 132 9.69 10.56 -19.36
N ARG A 133 10.17 9.33 -19.53
CA ARG A 133 11.00 8.96 -20.68
C ARG A 133 10.21 8.90 -21.98
N VAL A 134 8.96 8.42 -21.97
CA VAL A 134 8.11 8.31 -23.16
C VAL A 134 7.58 9.69 -23.60
N GLU A 135 7.25 10.56 -22.64
CA GLU A 135 6.73 11.91 -22.90
C GLU A 135 7.78 12.89 -23.43
N ASN A 136 9.07 12.55 -23.34
CA ASN A 136 10.20 13.34 -23.84
C ASN A 136 10.86 12.73 -25.10
N LEU A 137 10.15 11.87 -25.84
CA LEU A 137 10.55 11.34 -27.17
C LEU A 137 10.04 12.22 -28.32
#